data_AF-A0A2D6ZTB4-F1
#
_entry.id   AF-A0A2D6ZTB4-F1
#
_cell.length_a   1.000
_cell.length_b   1.000
_cell.length_c   1.000
_cell.angle_alpha   90.00
_cell.angle_beta   90.00
_cell.angle_gamma   90.00
#
_symmetry.space_group_name_H-M   'P 1'
#
loop_
_entity.id
_entity.type
_entity.pdbx_description
1 polymer ?
#
loop_
_entity_poly.entity_id
_entity_poly.type
_entity_poly.pdbx_seq_one_letter_code
_entity_poly.pdbx_strand_id
1 'polypeptide(L)'
;MTLKNFKILIFTKIILIIFFYFNNVNSDEIIAESIIVLDKMIPKECGIKFSISPNQVIKVSIKKIRLKNKDETIISLSNKDESFEIKNVNILTSSINLYQSLDSNKKNKSTNIIEGYIEDDKVSIFFQELFISGGYLLINNKELKINGPIDSKVRLEYLFCTGEMFHPKYKN
;
A
#
# COMPACT_ATOMS: atom_id res chain seq x y z
N MET A 1 -37.66 29.81 36.58
CA MET A 1 -36.48 29.44 35.76
C MET A 1 -36.05 30.67 34.98
N THR A 2 -34.88 31.25 35.24
CA THR A 2 -34.45 32.53 34.68
C THR A 2 -34.03 32.41 33.22
N LEU A 3 -34.23 33.48 32.43
CA LEU A 3 -33.89 33.56 30.99
C LEU A 3 -32.42 33.16 30.69
N LYS A 4 -31.53 33.39 31.67
CA LYS A 4 -30.10 33.04 31.64
C LYS A 4 -29.87 31.52 31.67
N ASN A 5 -30.63 30.79 32.50
CA ASN A 5 -30.55 29.32 32.59
C ASN A 5 -31.09 28.65 31.32
N PHE A 6 -32.06 29.28 30.64
CA PHE A 6 -32.60 28.78 29.37
C PHE A 6 -31.58 28.91 28.22
N LYS A 7 -30.87 30.04 28.14
CA LYS A 7 -29.79 30.25 27.14
C LYS A 7 -28.63 29.27 27.33
N ILE A 8 -28.21 29.00 28.57
CA ILE A 8 -27.14 28.03 28.87
C ILE A 8 -27.54 26.62 28.44
N LEU A 9 -28.78 26.22 28.72
CA LEU A 9 -29.30 24.89 28.36
C LEU A 9 -29.34 24.67 26.83
N ILE A 10 -29.70 25.71 26.07
CA ILE A 10 -29.68 25.72 24.60
C ILE A 10 -28.24 25.60 24.08
N PHE A 11 -27.30 26.38 24.64
CA PHE A 11 -25.90 26.35 24.24
C PHE A 11 -25.26 24.98 24.48
N THR A 12 -25.53 24.35 25.63
CA THR A 12 -25.03 23.00 25.94
C THR A 12 -25.60 21.94 24.99
N LYS A 13 -26.87 22.07 24.56
CA LYS A 13 -27.47 21.16 23.57
C LYS A 13 -26.86 21.33 22.18
N ILE A 14 -26.58 22.56 21.76
CA ILE A 14 -25.92 22.85 20.47
C ILE A 14 -24.51 22.27 20.45
N ILE A 15 -23.74 22.41 21.54
CA ILE A 15 -22.40 21.83 21.67
C ILE A 15 -22.45 20.30 21.58
N LEU A 16 -23.40 19.65 22.24
CA LEU A 16 -23.59 18.20 22.16
C LEU A 16 -23.91 17.73 20.74
N ILE A 17 -24.77 18.45 20.02
CA ILE A 17 -25.12 18.14 18.63
C ILE A 17 -23.87 18.26 17.73
N ILE A 18 -23.12 19.35 17.87
CA ILE A 18 -21.87 19.56 17.11
C ILE A 18 -20.87 18.43 17.39
N PHE A 19 -20.71 18.03 18.66
CA PHE A 19 -19.82 16.93 19.06
C PHE A 19 -20.24 15.58 18.47
N PHE A 20 -21.54 15.31 18.36
CA PHE A 20 -22.06 14.10 17.71
C PHE A 20 -21.87 14.08 16.18
N TYR A 21 -21.93 15.24 15.52
CA TYR A 21 -21.73 15.33 14.07
C TYR A 21 -20.26 15.19 13.63
N PHE A 22 -19.29 15.54 14.48
CA PHE A 22 -17.86 15.41 14.16
C PHE A 22 -17.32 13.97 14.26
N ASN A 23 -18.05 13.03 14.89
CA ASN A 23 -17.51 11.69 15.20
C ASN A 23 -17.75 10.61 14.13
N ASN A 24 -18.37 10.92 12.99
CA ASN A 24 -18.65 9.93 11.94
C ASN A 24 -17.83 10.15 10.67
N VAL A 25 -16.51 10.29 10.80
CA VAL A 25 -15.61 10.15 9.66
C VAL A 25 -15.36 8.66 9.45
N ASN A 26 -16.15 8.02 8.58
CA ASN A 26 -15.86 6.66 8.11
C ASN A 26 -14.55 6.71 7.32
N SER A 27 -13.47 6.18 7.89
CA SER A 27 -12.23 5.96 7.15
C SER A 27 -12.35 4.69 6.32
N ASP A 28 -12.00 4.74 5.04
CA ASP A 28 -11.85 3.54 4.22
C ASP A 28 -10.81 2.62 4.88
N GLU A 29 -11.23 1.41 5.26
CA GLU A 29 -10.32 0.41 5.81
C GLU A 29 -9.56 -0.28 4.66
N ILE A 30 -8.24 -0.36 4.80
CA ILE A 30 -7.35 -1.04 3.85
C ILE A 30 -6.87 -2.34 4.47
N ILE A 31 -7.25 -3.46 3.86
CA ILE A 31 -6.79 -4.79 4.26
C ILE A 31 -5.60 -5.19 3.38
N ALA A 32 -4.50 -5.59 4.01
CA ALA A 32 -3.32 -6.09 3.32
C ALA A 32 -3.27 -7.63 3.37
N GLU A 33 -2.95 -8.26 2.25
CA GLU A 33 -2.75 -9.71 2.10
C GLU A 33 -1.45 -9.97 1.33
N SER A 34 -0.75 -11.07 1.61
CA SER A 34 0.43 -11.43 0.83
C SER A 34 0.05 -11.98 -0.55
N ILE A 35 0.95 -11.82 -1.52
CA ILE A 35 0.89 -12.49 -2.82
C ILE A 35 2.09 -13.42 -2.87
N ILE A 36 1.84 -14.73 -3.01
CA ILE A 36 2.88 -15.74 -3.22
C ILE A 36 2.44 -16.63 -4.39
N VAL A 37 3.17 -16.58 -5.49
CA VAL A 37 3.00 -17.50 -6.63
C VAL A 37 4.22 -18.38 -6.71
N LEU A 38 4.01 -19.69 -6.71
CA LEU A 38 5.06 -20.69 -6.78
C LEU A 38 5.15 -21.31 -8.17
N ASP A 39 6.35 -21.67 -8.59
CA ASP A 39 6.63 -22.52 -9.75
C ASP A 39 7.54 -23.67 -9.31
N LYS A 40 7.05 -24.90 -9.39
CA LYS A 40 7.74 -26.10 -8.86
C LYS A 40 8.23 -25.93 -7.41
N MET A 41 7.38 -25.37 -6.55
CA MET A 41 7.67 -25.06 -5.13
C MET A 41 8.71 -23.95 -4.90
N ILE A 42 9.14 -23.24 -5.95
CA ILE A 42 10.05 -22.10 -5.85
C ILE A 42 9.24 -20.80 -5.98
N PRO A 43 9.41 -19.80 -5.10
CA PRO A 43 8.78 -18.49 -5.26
C PRO A 43 9.11 -17.85 -6.62
N LYS A 44 8.05 -17.54 -7.37
CA LYS A 44 8.12 -16.88 -8.68
C LYS A 44 7.62 -15.44 -8.63
N GLU A 45 6.63 -15.17 -7.79
CA GLU A 45 6.09 -13.83 -7.55
C GLU A 45 5.80 -13.67 -6.06
N CYS A 46 6.23 -12.55 -5.49
CA CYS A 46 6.08 -12.20 -4.09
C CYS A 46 5.49 -10.79 -4.00
N GLY A 47 4.59 -10.49 -3.07
CA GLY A 47 4.04 -9.14 -3.03
C GLY A 47 2.98 -8.94 -1.97
N ILE A 48 2.24 -7.85 -2.11
CA ILE A 48 1.15 -7.47 -1.22
C ILE A 48 -0.04 -7.04 -2.07
N LYS A 49 -1.23 -7.48 -1.68
CA LYS A 49 -2.51 -7.04 -2.18
C LYS A 49 -3.18 -6.15 -1.13
N PHE A 50 -3.66 -4.98 -1.55
CA PHE A 50 -4.47 -4.07 -0.75
C PHE A 50 -5.91 -4.12 -1.24
N SER A 51 -6.84 -4.41 -0.32
CA SER A 51 -8.28 -4.36 -0.55
C SER A 51 -8.86 -3.16 0.18
N ILE A 52 -9.48 -2.24 -0.57
CA ILE A 52 -10.17 -1.06 -0.06
C ILE A 52 -11.66 -1.27 -0.35
N SER A 53 -12.50 -1.16 0.69
CA SER A 53 -13.98 -1.08 0.65
C SER A 53 -14.70 -1.67 -0.58
N PRO A 54 -15.67 -2.57 -0.38
CA PRO A 54 -15.67 -3.99 -0.78
C PRO A 54 -15.17 -4.40 -2.19
N ASN A 55 -14.93 -3.48 -3.14
CA ASN A 55 -14.70 -3.85 -4.55
C ASN A 55 -13.34 -3.39 -5.12
N GLN A 56 -12.57 -2.53 -4.45
CA GLN A 56 -11.28 -2.05 -4.98
C GLN A 56 -10.13 -2.95 -4.53
N VAL A 57 -9.42 -3.55 -5.48
CA VAL A 57 -8.30 -4.46 -5.21
C VAL A 57 -7.06 -3.98 -5.96
N ILE A 58 -6.12 -3.42 -5.21
CA ILE A 58 -4.80 -3.04 -5.70
C ILE A 58 -3.79 -4.12 -5.35
N LYS A 59 -2.89 -4.43 -6.27
CA LYS A 59 -1.84 -5.42 -6.07
C LYS A 59 -0.48 -4.80 -6.38
N VAL A 60 0.46 -4.99 -5.47
CA VAL A 60 1.88 -4.73 -5.66
C VAL A 60 2.56 -6.09 -5.70
N SER A 61 3.03 -6.49 -6.87
CA SER A 61 3.78 -7.72 -7.01
C SER A 61 5.23 -7.44 -7.35
N ILE A 62 6.10 -8.31 -6.87
CA ILE A 62 7.53 -8.34 -7.13
C ILE A 62 7.85 -9.65 -7.83
N LYS A 63 8.62 -9.56 -8.91
CA LYS A 63 9.22 -10.69 -9.60
C LYS A 63 10.72 -10.46 -9.68
N LYS A 64 11.50 -11.33 -9.04
CA LYS A 64 12.95 -11.36 -9.26
C LYS A 64 13.23 -12.11 -10.55
N ILE A 65 13.95 -11.48 -11.47
CA ILE A 65 14.35 -12.07 -12.75
C ILE A 65 15.86 -12.11 -12.81
N ARG A 66 16.40 -13.27 -13.19
CA ARG A 66 17.83 -13.45 -13.37
C ARG A 66 18.19 -13.25 -14.84
N LEU A 67 18.94 -12.18 -15.13
CA LEU A 67 19.39 -11.85 -16.49
C LEU A 67 20.92 -11.80 -16.53
N LYS A 68 21.54 -12.71 -17.29
CA LYS A 68 22.98 -12.66 -17.65
C LYS A 68 23.92 -12.25 -16.49
N ASN A 69 23.77 -12.88 -15.31
CA ASN A 69 24.55 -12.64 -14.08
C ASN A 69 24.22 -11.36 -13.30
N LYS A 70 23.07 -10.73 -13.54
CA LYS A 70 22.47 -9.72 -12.66
C LYS A 70 21.06 -10.16 -12.28
N ASP A 71 20.72 -9.96 -11.01
CA ASP A 71 19.34 -10.07 -10.56
C ASP A 71 18.69 -8.69 -10.79
N GLU A 72 17.59 -8.67 -11.53
CA GLU A 72 16.75 -7.50 -11.75
C GLU A 72 15.39 -7.74 -11.09
N THR A 73 14.90 -6.76 -10.35
CA THR A 73 13.59 -6.86 -9.71
C THR A 73 12.56 -6.09 -10.54
N ILE A 74 11.54 -6.80 -11.01
CA ILE A 74 10.34 -6.19 -11.60
C ILE A 74 9.32 -5.98 -10.49
N ILE A 75 8.83 -4.75 -10.34
CA ILE A 75 7.63 -4.47 -9.57
C ILE A 75 6.49 -4.18 -10.54
N SER A 76 5.35 -4.83 -10.32
CA SER A 76 4.10 -4.55 -11.01
C SER A 76 3.03 -4.07 -10.04
N LEU A 77 2.45 -2.91 -10.35
CA LEU A 77 1.31 -2.33 -9.65
C LEU A 77 0.08 -2.49 -10.53
N SER A 78 -0.93 -3.20 -10.05
CA SER A 78 -2.13 -3.49 -10.82
C SER A 78 -3.40 -3.29 -10.02
N ASN A 79 -4.50 -3.04 -10.73
CA ASN A 79 -5.84 -3.03 -10.18
C ASN A 79 -6.69 -4.11 -10.88
N LYS A 80 -7.56 -4.79 -10.13
CA LYS A 80 -8.51 -5.77 -10.67
C LYS A 80 -9.92 -5.21 -10.93
N ASP A 81 -10.21 -3.98 -10.50
CA ASP A 81 -11.57 -3.43 -10.65
C ASP A 81 -11.88 -3.06 -12.11
N GLU A 82 -12.81 -3.79 -12.72
CA GLU A 82 -13.33 -3.53 -14.08
C GLU A 82 -14.39 -2.42 -14.08
N SER A 83 -14.98 -2.09 -12.92
CA SER A 83 -16.09 -1.13 -12.78
C SER A 83 -15.64 0.31 -12.54
N PHE A 84 -14.36 0.52 -12.23
CA PHE A 84 -13.77 1.83 -11.96
C PHE A 84 -12.47 2.00 -12.77
N GLU A 85 -12.48 2.92 -13.75
CA GLU A 85 -11.30 3.22 -14.57
C GLU A 85 -10.23 3.91 -13.71
N ILE A 86 -9.18 3.18 -13.38
CA ILE A 86 -8.02 3.74 -12.69
C ILE A 86 -6.97 4.19 -13.71
N LYS A 87 -6.89 5.50 -13.93
CA LYS A 87 -5.95 6.14 -14.85
C LYS A 87 -4.54 6.23 -14.28
N ASN A 88 -4.41 6.31 -12.96
CA ASN A 88 -3.12 6.30 -12.26
C ASN A 88 -3.22 5.52 -10.93
N VAL A 89 -2.17 4.76 -10.60
CA VAL A 89 -1.97 4.17 -9.27
C VAL A 89 -0.52 4.45 -8.88
N ASN A 90 -0.31 4.79 -7.63
CA ASN A 90 1.01 4.89 -7.04
C ASN A 90 0.98 4.54 -5.55
N ILE A 91 2.12 4.13 -5.01
CA ILE A 91 2.31 3.99 -3.57
C ILE A 91 3.51 4.82 -3.16
N LEU A 92 3.29 5.64 -2.15
CA LEU A 92 4.32 6.45 -1.50
C LEU A 92 4.63 5.85 -0.13
N THR A 93 5.91 5.75 0.16
CA THR A 93 6.46 5.48 1.49
C THR A 93 7.20 6.73 1.97
N SER A 94 7.90 6.68 3.10
CA SER A 94 8.59 7.87 3.63
C SER A 94 9.67 8.40 2.70
N SER A 95 10.36 7.52 1.96
CA SER A 95 11.43 7.92 1.05
C SER A 95 11.23 7.48 -0.40
N ILE A 96 10.39 6.46 -0.65
CA ILE A 96 10.22 5.92 -2.01
C ILE A 96 8.83 6.24 -2.58
N ASN A 97 8.84 6.91 -3.74
CA ASN A 97 7.72 6.98 -4.67
C ASN A 97 7.85 5.82 -5.68
N LEU A 98 6.97 4.82 -5.56
CA LEU A 98 7.10 3.60 -6.34
C LEU A 98 7.07 3.87 -7.85
N TYR A 99 6.06 4.60 -8.34
CA TYR A 99 5.90 4.91 -9.76
C TYR A 99 7.10 5.65 -10.37
N GLN A 100 7.69 6.59 -9.63
CA GLN A 100 8.86 7.33 -10.08
C GLN A 100 10.14 6.48 -10.05
N SER A 101 10.22 5.51 -9.14
CA SER A 101 11.39 4.64 -8.98
C SER A 101 11.45 3.51 -10.01
N LEU A 102 10.35 3.24 -10.72
CA LEU A 102 10.32 2.31 -11.85
C LEU A 102 11.06 2.91 -13.05
N ASP A 103 12.07 2.19 -13.55
CA ASP A 103 12.87 2.62 -14.69
C ASP A 103 11.99 2.84 -15.94
N SER A 104 12.29 3.91 -16.66
CA SER A 104 11.48 4.50 -17.73
C SER A 104 11.38 3.60 -18.97
N ASN A 105 12.37 2.73 -19.16
CA ASN A 105 12.63 2.06 -20.42
C ASN A 105 11.65 0.93 -20.76
N LYS A 106 10.82 0.47 -19.81
CA LYS A 106 9.77 -0.55 -20.05
C LYS A 106 8.51 -0.32 -19.21
N LYS A 107 7.99 0.92 -19.18
CA LYS A 107 6.68 1.19 -18.59
C LYS A 107 5.59 0.68 -19.52
N ASN A 108 5.19 -0.58 -19.34
CA ASN A 108 4.13 -1.19 -20.12
C ASN A 108 2.78 -0.70 -19.59
N LYS A 109 2.31 0.43 -20.12
CA LYS A 109 1.02 1.02 -19.74
C LYS A 109 -0.12 0.26 -20.41
N SER A 110 -0.34 -0.99 -19.99
CA SER A 110 -1.65 -1.61 -20.19
C SER A 110 -2.64 -0.92 -19.25
N THR A 111 -3.92 -0.85 -19.61
CA THR A 111 -4.91 0.03 -18.95
C THR A 111 -5.02 -0.17 -17.44
N ASN A 112 -4.51 -1.28 -16.87
CA ASN A 112 -4.65 -1.62 -15.45
C ASN A 112 -3.36 -2.12 -14.78
N ILE A 113 -2.19 -2.08 -15.45
CA ILE A 113 -0.92 -2.58 -14.89
C ILE A 113 0.20 -1.60 -15.22
N ILE A 114 0.97 -1.22 -14.21
CA ILE A 114 2.22 -0.47 -14.34
C ILE A 114 3.34 -1.41 -13.89
N GLU A 115 4.27 -1.71 -14.78
CA GLU A 115 5.43 -2.55 -14.49
C GLU A 115 6.73 -1.84 -14.86
N GLY A 116 7.80 -2.15 -14.14
CA GLY A 116 9.13 -1.65 -14.43
C GLY A 116 10.19 -2.30 -13.55
N TYR A 117 11.44 -2.06 -13.91
CA TYR A 117 12.59 -2.48 -13.13
C TYR A 117 12.90 -1.46 -12.04
N ILE A 118 13.40 -1.96 -10.92
CA ILE A 118 13.85 -1.14 -9.80
C ILE A 118 15.04 -1.84 -9.14
N GLU A 119 15.98 -1.05 -8.64
CA GLU A 119 17.17 -1.55 -7.96
C GLU A 119 16.80 -2.25 -6.65
N ASP A 120 17.44 -3.38 -6.35
CA ASP A 120 17.09 -4.25 -5.22
C ASP A 120 17.13 -3.54 -3.85
N ASP A 121 18.03 -2.58 -3.67
CA ASP A 121 18.12 -1.77 -2.46
C ASP A 121 16.90 -0.85 -2.28
N LYS A 122 16.45 -0.20 -3.36
CA LYS A 122 15.22 0.60 -3.36
C LYS A 122 13.98 -0.23 -3.10
N VAL A 123 13.91 -1.45 -3.63
CA VAL A 123 12.83 -2.40 -3.31
C VAL A 123 12.82 -2.73 -1.83
N SER A 124 13.98 -3.09 -1.28
CA SER A 124 14.13 -3.44 0.13
C SER A 124 13.69 -2.29 1.03
N ILE A 125 14.13 -1.06 0.73
CA ILE A 125 13.75 0.15 1.47
C ILE A 125 12.24 0.39 1.36
N PHE A 126 11.67 0.37 0.16
CA PHE A 126 10.24 0.58 -0.06
C PHE A 126 9.39 -0.40 0.77
N PHE A 127 9.70 -1.70 0.73
CA PHE A 127 8.94 -2.68 1.50
C PHE A 127 9.17 -2.57 3.01
N GLN A 128 10.40 -2.29 3.47
CA GLN A 128 10.65 -2.02 4.90
C GLN A 128 9.81 -0.84 5.41
N GLU A 129 9.83 0.29 4.71
CA GLU A 129 9.06 1.47 5.09
C GLU A 129 7.56 1.17 5.07
N LEU A 130 7.07 0.53 4.00
CA LEU A 130 5.67 0.13 3.87
C LEU A 130 5.22 -0.80 5.01
N PHE A 131 6.06 -1.74 5.42
CA PHE A 131 5.72 -2.70 6.47
C PHE A 131 5.79 -2.12 7.88
N ILE A 132 6.73 -1.22 8.15
CA ILE A 132 6.96 -0.64 9.48
C ILE A 132 6.05 0.56 9.70
N SER A 133 6.08 1.50 8.75
CA SER A 133 5.47 2.82 8.87
C SER A 133 4.18 2.96 8.07
N GLY A 134 3.92 2.04 7.13
CA GLY A 134 2.82 2.19 6.18
C GLY A 134 3.19 3.16 5.06
N GLY A 135 2.18 3.80 4.48
CA GLY A 135 2.38 4.71 3.36
C GLY A 135 1.08 5.32 2.85
N TYR A 136 1.12 5.85 1.64
CA TYR A 136 -0.04 6.42 0.97
C TYR A 136 -0.26 5.74 -0.38
N LEU A 137 -1.47 5.26 -0.58
CA LEU A 137 -1.94 4.76 -1.85
C LEU A 137 -2.64 5.90 -2.58
N LEU A 138 -2.09 6.25 -3.74
CA LEU A 138 -2.66 7.25 -4.64
C LEU A 138 -3.38 6.53 -5.77
N ILE A 139 -4.70 6.74 -5.86
CA ILE A 139 -5.55 6.20 -6.93
C ILE A 139 -6.27 7.37 -7.58
N ASN A 140 -5.98 7.64 -8.86
CA ASN A 140 -6.48 8.80 -9.58
C ASN A 140 -6.17 10.12 -8.84
N ASN A 141 -7.19 10.70 -8.18
CA ASN A 141 -7.08 11.92 -7.40
C ASN A 141 -7.39 11.67 -5.91
N LYS A 142 -7.48 10.40 -5.50
CA LYS A 142 -7.72 10.00 -4.12
C LYS A 142 -6.41 9.56 -3.48
N GLU A 143 -6.25 9.96 -2.23
CA GLU A 143 -5.15 9.55 -1.36
C GLU A 143 -5.74 8.75 -0.20
N LEU A 144 -5.23 7.54 -0.02
CA LEU A 144 -5.66 6.61 1.01
C LEU A 144 -4.46 6.24 1.86
N LYS A 145 -4.59 6.37 3.18
CA LYS A 145 -3.51 6.04 4.10
C LYS A 145 -3.46 4.53 4.34
N ILE A 146 -2.33 3.91 4.01
CA ILE A 146 -2.00 2.55 4.43
C ILE A 146 -1.41 2.67 5.84
N ASN A 147 -2.15 2.21 6.84
CA ASN A 147 -1.67 2.25 8.22
C ASN A 147 -0.57 1.20 8.45
N GLY A 148 0.53 1.64 9.06
CA GLY A 148 1.56 0.75 9.60
C GLY A 148 1.39 0.50 11.10
N PRO A 149 2.00 -0.57 11.64
CA PRO A 149 2.69 -1.62 10.91
C PRO A 149 1.69 -2.55 10.21
N ILE A 150 2.06 -3.05 9.02
CA ILE A 150 1.26 -4.07 8.33
C ILE A 150 1.23 -5.35 9.17
N ASP A 151 0.17 -6.15 9.01
CA ASP A 151 0.01 -7.40 9.73
C ASP A 151 1.29 -8.28 9.68
N SER A 152 1.63 -8.87 10.83
CA SER A 152 2.86 -9.64 10.99
C SER A 152 2.91 -10.88 10.08
N LYS A 153 1.77 -11.52 9.82
CA LYS A 153 1.70 -12.67 8.91
C LYS A 153 2.08 -12.27 7.50
N VAL A 154 1.51 -11.17 6.99
CA VAL A 154 1.80 -10.65 5.65
C VAL A 154 3.27 -10.30 5.49
N ARG A 155 3.86 -9.65 6.51
CA ARG A 155 5.30 -9.33 6.55
C ARG A 155 6.18 -10.57 6.48
N LEU A 156 5.88 -11.59 7.28
CA LEU A 156 6.66 -12.83 7.33
C LEU A 156 6.55 -13.62 6.03
N GLU A 157 5.35 -13.71 5.47
CA GLU A 157 5.10 -14.35 4.18
C GLU A 157 5.89 -13.69 3.05
N TYR A 158 5.93 -12.35 3.03
CA TYR A 158 6.78 -11.61 2.10
C TYR A 158 8.27 -11.91 2.28
N LEU A 159 8.80 -11.78 3.51
CA LEU A 159 10.23 -11.97 3.80
C LEU A 159 10.70 -13.38 3.48
N PHE A 160 9.84 -14.38 3.73
CA PHE A 160 10.09 -15.77 3.36
C PHE A 160 10.13 -15.92 1.83
N CYS A 161 9.16 -15.33 1.13
CA CYS A 161 9.05 -15.40 -0.33
C CYS A 161 10.24 -14.73 -1.03
N THR A 162 10.69 -13.57 -0.57
CA THR A 162 11.79 -12.81 -1.21
C THR A 162 13.19 -13.28 -0.81
N GLY A 163 13.29 -14.13 0.22
CA GLY A 163 14.56 -14.60 0.79
C GLY A 163 15.30 -13.54 1.63
N GLU A 164 14.66 -12.42 1.93
CA GLU A 164 15.23 -11.33 2.75
C GLU A 164 15.38 -11.72 4.22
N MET A 165 14.62 -12.73 4.68
CA MET A 165 14.74 -13.29 6.03
C MET A 165 16.13 -13.92 6.29
N PHE A 166 16.88 -14.26 5.25
CA PHE A 166 18.16 -15.00 5.35
C PHE A 166 19.41 -14.15 5.10
N HIS A 167 19.27 -12.85 4.82
CA HIS A 167 20.41 -11.97 4.52
C HIS A 167 20.47 -10.74 5.43
N PRO A 168 20.68 -10.88 6.74
CA PRO A 168 21.28 -9.79 7.47
C PRO A 168 22.70 -9.61 6.91
N LYS A 169 22.88 -8.64 5.99
CA LYS A 169 24.21 -8.15 5.63
C LYS A 169 24.75 -7.40 6.84
N TYR A 170 25.26 -8.14 7.84
CA TYR A 170 26.09 -7.56 8.87
C TYR A 170 27.35 -7.03 8.17
N LYS A 171 27.45 -5.71 8.01
CA LYS A 171 28.74 -5.09 7.74
C LYS A 171 29.57 -5.28 9.00
N ASN A 172 30.58 -6.14 8.92
CA ASN A 172 31.69 -6.14 9.89
C ASN A 172 32.57 -4.91 9.67
#